data_AF-A0AAU2J2A6-F1
#
_entry.id   AF-A0AAU2J2A6-F1
#
_cell.length_a   1.000
_cell.length_b   1.000
_cell.length_c   1.000
_cell.angle_alpha   90.00
_cell.angle_beta   90.00
_cell.angle_gamma   90.00
#
_symmetry.space_group_name_H-M   'P 1'
#
loop_
_entity.id
_entity.type
_entity.pdbx_description
1 polymer ?
#
loop_
_entity_poly.entity_id
_entity_poly.type
_entity_poly.pdbx_seq_one_letter_code
_entity_poly.pdbx_strand_id
1 'polypeptide(L)'
;MSDTHPVIERGAAETDGDRRILRFTLRLPHSVSRVWAAVASSEGLRDWLAAAEPFEPRIGGAITLRWLNTDQDGNATVASGTVTAWDIERVAEYTLEGVHGRIRFHLEPPRGDHAVLRFTNEFRGDDALRLDCLAGWHNHFEYLVEALDGRPADWSAWTLTRWRELRDGYASDGGRGPG
;
A
#
# COMPACT_ATOMS: atom_id res chain seq x y z
N MET A 1 13.53 -18.08 -16.96
CA MET A 1 14.27 -16.94 -16.38
C MET A 1 13.55 -16.58 -15.11
N SER A 2 14.09 -16.96 -13.94
CA SER A 2 13.48 -16.61 -12.67
C SER A 2 13.74 -15.13 -12.42
N ASP A 3 12.71 -14.30 -12.55
CA ASP A 3 12.79 -12.88 -12.17
C ASP A 3 13.17 -12.83 -10.68
N THR A 4 14.44 -12.54 -10.41
CA THR A 4 15.01 -12.48 -9.05
C THR A 4 14.80 -11.10 -8.43
N HIS A 5 14.31 -10.13 -9.21
CA HIS A 5 14.11 -8.76 -8.77
C HIS A 5 12.63 -8.48 -8.52
N PRO A 6 12.30 -7.80 -7.41
CA PRO A 6 10.94 -7.34 -7.17
C PRO A 6 10.54 -6.34 -8.26
N VAL A 7 9.29 -6.42 -8.71
CA VAL A 7 8.72 -5.49 -9.67
C VAL A 7 7.46 -4.88 -9.08
N ILE A 8 7.47 -3.56 -8.90
CA ILE A 8 6.29 -2.75 -8.61
C ILE A 8 5.77 -2.24 -9.95
N GLU A 9 4.66 -2.79 -10.44
CA GLU A 9 4.03 -2.27 -11.64
C GLU A 9 3.53 -0.84 -11.38
N ARG A 10 3.52 -0.03 -12.45
CA ARG A 10 3.03 1.34 -12.36
C ARG A 10 1.57 1.35 -11.91
N GLY A 11 1.26 2.18 -10.93
CA GLY A 11 -0.11 2.29 -10.41
C GLY A 11 -1.06 2.81 -11.49
N ALA A 12 -2.22 2.17 -11.60
CA ALA A 12 -3.32 2.65 -12.44
C ALA A 12 -4.41 3.28 -11.57
N ALA A 13 -5.16 4.23 -12.14
CA ALA A 13 -6.29 4.86 -11.47
C ALA A 13 -7.53 4.83 -12.35
N GLU A 14 -8.64 4.37 -11.79
CA GLU A 14 -9.99 4.51 -12.35
C GLU A 14 -10.71 5.64 -11.62
N THR A 15 -11.49 6.43 -12.36
CA THR A 15 -12.25 7.57 -11.82
C THR A 15 -13.73 7.45 -12.20
N ASP A 16 -14.60 7.55 -11.20
CA ASP A 16 -16.05 7.57 -11.35
C ASP A 16 -16.63 8.67 -10.44
N GLY A 17 -16.93 9.85 -11.01
CA GLY A 17 -17.33 11.02 -10.24
C GLY A 17 -16.23 11.49 -9.28
N ASP A 18 -16.52 11.54 -7.98
CA ASP A 18 -15.56 11.82 -6.91
C ASP A 18 -14.85 10.56 -6.40
N ARG A 19 -15.29 9.36 -6.81
CA ARG A 19 -14.66 8.09 -6.45
C ARG A 19 -13.39 7.88 -7.26
N ARG A 20 -12.33 7.44 -6.59
CA ARG A 20 -11.03 7.06 -7.14
C ARG A 20 -10.73 5.63 -6.74
N ILE A 21 -10.26 4.82 -7.68
CA ILE A 21 -9.81 3.44 -7.41
C ILE A 21 -8.40 3.31 -7.97
N LEU A 22 -7.42 3.16 -7.08
CA LEU A 22 -6.03 2.89 -7.44
C LEU A 22 -5.78 1.39 -7.45
N ARG A 23 -4.95 0.92 -8.38
CA ARG A 23 -4.55 -0.48 -8.48
C ARG A 23 -3.06 -0.60 -8.69
N PHE A 24 -2.44 -1.53 -7.97
CA PHE A 24 -1.04 -1.91 -8.16
C PHE A 24 -0.92 -3.44 -8.18
N THR A 25 0.06 -3.93 -8.95
CA THR A 25 0.49 -5.33 -8.92
C THR A 25 1.97 -5.33 -8.55
N LEU A 26 2.34 -6.08 -7.52
CA LEU A 26 3.72 -6.30 -7.13
C LEU A 26 4.06 -7.77 -7.35
N ARG A 27 5.17 -8.02 -8.05
CA ARG A 27 5.77 -9.34 -8.19
C ARG A 27 6.98 -9.41 -7.27
N LEU A 28 6.92 -10.24 -6.25
CA LEU A 28 7.85 -10.25 -5.12
C LEU A 28 8.57 -11.61 -5.06
N PRO A 29 9.92 -11.65 -5.03
CA PRO A 29 10.71 -12.89 -4.97
C PRO A 29 10.74 -13.47 -3.54
N HIS A 30 9.57 -13.58 -2.91
CA HIS A 30 9.39 -14.07 -1.56
C HIS A 30 8.18 -15.01 -1.49
N SER A 31 8.16 -15.87 -0.47
CA SER A 31 7.00 -16.74 -0.23
C SER A 31 5.75 -15.94 0.13
N VAL A 32 4.59 -16.50 -0.22
CA VAL A 32 3.27 -15.94 0.15
C VAL A 32 3.19 -15.68 1.65
N SER A 33 3.65 -16.61 2.50
CA SER A 33 3.63 -16.45 3.96
C SER A 33 4.47 -15.25 4.44
N ARG A 34 5.62 -14.97 3.80
CA ARG A 34 6.45 -13.81 4.15
C ARG A 34 5.77 -12.50 3.77
N VAL A 35 5.20 -12.42 2.56
CA VAL A 35 4.47 -11.23 2.12
C VAL A 35 3.18 -11.04 2.92
N TRP A 36 2.48 -12.13 3.26
CA TRP A 36 1.32 -12.10 4.13
C TRP A 36 1.66 -11.51 5.50
N ALA A 37 2.72 -11.98 6.16
CA ALA A 37 3.16 -11.42 7.43
C ALA A 37 3.45 -9.91 7.33
N ALA A 38 4.03 -9.44 6.23
CA ALA A 38 4.33 -8.02 6.01
C ALA A 38 3.07 -7.13 5.87
N VAL A 39 1.99 -7.64 5.29
CA VAL A 39 0.77 -6.84 5.03
C VAL A 39 -0.38 -7.12 6.01
N ALA A 40 -0.31 -8.21 6.78
CA ALA A 40 -1.40 -8.73 7.60
C ALA A 40 -1.00 -8.94 9.08
N SER A 41 0.02 -8.22 9.55
CA SER A 41 0.41 -8.18 10.96
C SER A 41 0.83 -6.77 11.39
N SER A 42 0.68 -6.44 12.68
CA SER A 42 1.14 -5.14 13.20
C SER A 42 2.63 -4.92 13.07
N GLU A 43 3.43 -5.96 13.30
CA GLU A 43 4.90 -5.90 13.14
C GLU A 43 5.27 -5.65 11.68
N GLY A 44 4.69 -6.43 10.77
CA GLY A 44 4.93 -6.28 9.33
C GLY A 44 4.52 -4.91 8.79
N LEU A 45 3.33 -4.42 9.14
CA LEU A 45 2.85 -3.11 8.69
C LEU A 45 3.74 -1.96 9.20
N ARG A 46 4.33 -2.10 10.40
CA ARG A 46 5.22 -1.09 10.98
C ARG A 46 6.49 -0.90 10.17
N ASP A 47 6.99 -1.96 9.53
CA ASP A 47 8.27 -1.95 8.83
C ASP A 47 8.23 -1.19 7.50
N TRP A 48 7.04 -0.91 6.93
CA TRP A 48 6.94 -0.26 5.62
C TRP A 48 5.75 0.70 5.43
N LEU A 49 4.74 0.67 6.30
CA LEU A 49 3.53 1.48 6.15
C LEU A 49 3.28 2.38 7.36
N ALA A 50 2.94 1.79 8.49
CA ALA A 50 2.39 2.48 9.65
C ALA A 50 2.40 1.58 10.90
N ALA A 51 2.45 2.17 12.08
CA ALA A 51 2.14 1.44 13.30
C ALA A 51 0.63 1.12 13.35
N ALA A 52 0.28 -0.15 13.50
CA ALA A 52 -1.10 -0.63 13.56
C ALA A 52 -1.50 -1.04 14.99
N GLU A 53 -2.24 -0.16 15.68
CA GLU A 53 -2.64 -0.36 17.09
C GLU A 53 -3.95 0.41 17.39
N PRO A 54 -5.08 -0.29 17.64
CA PRO A 54 -5.23 -1.75 17.65
C PRO A 54 -5.14 -2.36 16.24
N PHE A 55 -4.95 -3.68 16.18
CA PHE A 55 -5.06 -4.48 14.96
C PHE A 55 -5.69 -5.84 15.27
N GLU A 56 -6.96 -6.02 14.91
CA GLU A 56 -7.69 -7.25 15.14
C GLU A 56 -7.87 -8.03 13.82
N PRO A 57 -7.04 -9.05 13.52
CA PRO A 57 -6.99 -9.75 12.22
C PRO A 57 -8.18 -10.70 11.99
N ARG A 58 -9.39 -10.15 11.92
CA ARG A 58 -10.65 -10.86 11.71
C ARG A 58 -11.70 -9.90 11.17
N ILE A 59 -12.67 -10.41 10.40
CA ILE A 59 -13.79 -9.59 9.90
C ILE A 59 -14.51 -8.90 11.09
N GLY A 60 -14.74 -7.60 10.96
CA GLY A 60 -15.34 -6.75 12.00
C GLY A 60 -14.35 -6.31 13.08
N GLY A 61 -13.08 -6.71 13.01
CA GLY A 61 -12.05 -6.30 13.95
C GLY A 61 -11.64 -4.84 13.75
N ALA A 62 -11.27 -4.17 14.85
CA ALA A 62 -10.77 -2.80 14.82
C ALA A 62 -9.35 -2.70 14.25
N ILE A 63 -9.06 -1.61 13.54
CA ILE A 63 -7.72 -1.26 13.11
C ILE A 63 -7.49 0.26 13.22
N THR A 64 -6.33 0.68 13.72
CA THR A 64 -5.89 2.08 13.60
C THR A 64 -4.48 2.12 13.04
N LEU A 65 -4.32 2.79 11.90
CA LEU A 65 -3.03 3.04 11.28
C LEU A 65 -2.52 4.42 11.70
N ARG A 66 -1.29 4.45 12.23
CA ARG A 66 -0.54 5.67 12.56
C ARG A 66 0.69 5.72 11.65
N TRP A 67 0.65 6.57 10.65
CA TRP A 67 1.76 6.74 9.71
C TRP A 67 2.99 7.23 10.47
N LEU A 68 4.14 6.66 10.11
CA LEU A 68 5.43 6.97 10.73
C LEU A 68 6.24 7.98 9.91
N ASN A 69 5.78 8.29 8.71
CA ASN A 69 6.16 9.45 7.91
C ASN A 69 5.19 10.62 8.14
N THR A 70 5.55 11.80 7.62
CA THR A 70 4.74 13.01 7.70
C THR A 70 4.24 13.44 6.33
N ASP A 71 3.17 14.23 6.30
CA ASP A 71 2.77 14.96 5.10
C ASP A 71 3.75 16.11 4.77
N GLN A 72 3.39 16.89 3.76
CA GLN A 72 4.15 18.04 3.28
C GLN A 72 4.22 19.22 4.27
N ASP A 73 3.33 19.24 5.26
CA ASP A 73 3.27 20.24 6.33
C ASP A 73 3.92 19.72 7.64
N GLY A 74 4.47 18.49 7.63
CA GLY A 74 5.11 17.87 8.78
C GLY A 74 4.15 17.21 9.76
N ASN A 75 2.88 17.00 9.39
CA ASN A 75 1.90 16.35 10.25
C ASN A 75 1.93 14.84 10.08
N ALA A 76 1.90 14.12 11.20
CA ALA A 76 1.68 12.68 11.20
C ALA A 76 0.17 12.38 11.04
N THR A 77 -0.14 11.34 10.27
CA THR A 77 -1.53 10.95 10.01
C THR A 77 -1.94 9.76 10.86
N VAL A 78 -3.17 9.79 11.37
CA VAL A 78 -3.80 8.67 12.08
C VAL A 78 -5.18 8.43 11.48
N ALA A 79 -5.47 7.18 11.14
CA ALA A 79 -6.79 6.77 10.63
C ALA A 79 -7.25 5.48 11.31
N SER A 80 -8.43 5.53 11.92
CA SER A 80 -9.12 4.37 12.48
C SER A 80 -10.04 3.74 11.46
N GLY A 81 -10.40 2.48 11.67
CA GLY A 81 -11.46 1.82 10.94
C GLY A 81 -11.57 0.34 11.27
N THR A 82 -11.94 -0.47 10.28
CA THR A 82 -12.44 -1.82 10.51
C THR A 82 -11.96 -2.78 9.42
N VAL A 83 -11.63 -4.01 9.82
CA VAL A 83 -11.34 -5.11 8.90
C VAL A 83 -12.64 -5.58 8.25
N THR A 84 -12.70 -5.52 6.92
CA THR A 84 -13.91 -5.82 6.13
C THR A 84 -13.81 -7.13 5.34
N ALA A 85 -12.61 -7.64 5.09
CA ALA A 85 -12.37 -8.98 4.58
C ALA A 85 -11.07 -9.55 5.18
N TRP A 86 -11.12 -10.83 5.52
CA TRP A 86 -9.98 -11.55 6.07
C TRP A 86 -9.99 -13.01 5.59
N ASP A 87 -9.02 -13.36 4.75
CA ASP A 87 -8.75 -14.72 4.30
C ASP A 87 -7.25 -14.97 4.46
N ILE A 88 -6.88 -15.95 5.29
CA ILE A 88 -5.51 -16.15 5.73
C ILE A 88 -4.62 -16.44 4.52
N GLU A 89 -3.49 -15.75 4.44
CA GLU A 89 -2.54 -15.80 3.31
C GLU A 89 -3.12 -15.35 1.96
N ARG A 90 -4.31 -14.73 1.94
CA ARG A 90 -5.01 -14.36 0.69
C ARG A 90 -5.54 -12.95 0.67
N VAL A 91 -6.33 -12.53 1.66
CA VAL A 91 -7.01 -11.25 1.63
C VAL A 91 -6.92 -10.57 2.99
N ALA A 92 -6.40 -9.35 3.00
CA ALA A 92 -6.56 -8.42 4.10
C ALA A 92 -7.19 -7.12 3.55
N GLU A 93 -8.38 -6.76 4.03
CA GLU A 93 -9.09 -5.54 3.63
C GLU A 93 -9.47 -4.70 4.84
N TYR A 94 -9.21 -3.40 4.75
CA TYR A 94 -9.47 -2.42 5.80
C TYR A 94 -10.26 -1.25 5.21
N THR A 95 -11.26 -0.78 5.94
CA THR A 95 -11.74 0.59 5.79
C THR A 95 -11.02 1.48 6.80
N LEU A 96 -10.77 2.71 6.40
CA LEU A 96 -10.10 3.75 7.16
C LEU A 96 -10.90 5.03 7.02
N GLU A 97 -11.12 5.70 8.13
CA GLU A 97 -11.84 6.97 8.19
C GLU A 97 -11.08 8.10 7.46
N GLY A 98 -11.80 9.18 7.14
CA GLY A 98 -11.24 10.33 6.45
C GLY A 98 -10.96 10.04 4.97
N VAL A 99 -9.81 10.51 4.48
CA VAL A 99 -9.45 10.50 3.05
C VAL A 99 -8.88 9.16 2.57
N HIS A 100 -8.59 8.23 3.48
CA HIS A 100 -7.89 6.98 3.15
C HIS A 100 -8.81 5.90 2.56
N GLY A 101 -10.11 5.96 2.88
CA GLY A 101 -11.14 5.11 2.29
C GLY A 101 -10.91 3.62 2.58
N ARG A 102 -10.85 2.80 1.55
CA ARG A 102 -10.69 1.35 1.67
C ARG A 102 -9.39 0.89 1.02
N ILE A 103 -8.67 0.00 1.68
CA ILE A 103 -7.46 -0.63 1.15
C ILE A 103 -7.60 -2.15 1.19
N ARG A 104 -7.16 -2.81 0.13
CA ARG A 104 -7.22 -4.26 -0.02
C ARG A 104 -5.88 -4.79 -0.51
N PHE A 105 -5.32 -5.71 0.26
CA PHE A 105 -4.20 -6.55 -0.13
C PHE A 105 -4.76 -7.92 -0.53
N HIS A 106 -4.48 -8.36 -1.75
CA HIS A 106 -4.87 -9.67 -2.27
C HIS A 106 -3.64 -10.41 -2.79
N LEU A 107 -3.27 -11.50 -2.14
CA LEU A 107 -2.22 -12.40 -2.59
C LEU A 107 -2.80 -13.45 -3.53
N GLU A 108 -2.22 -13.55 -4.72
CA GLU A 108 -2.54 -14.65 -5.63
C GLU A 108 -2.12 -16.00 -5.03
N PRO A 109 -2.73 -17.12 -5.49
CA PRO A 109 -2.24 -18.44 -5.13
C PRO A 109 -0.74 -18.59 -5.41
N PRO A 110 0.01 -19.25 -4.52
CA PRO A 110 1.45 -19.43 -4.70
C PRO A 110 1.72 -20.13 -6.04
N ARG A 111 2.64 -19.55 -6.81
CA ARG A 111 3.13 -20.12 -8.07
C ARG A 111 4.64 -20.28 -7.97
N GLY A 112 5.10 -21.33 -7.29
CA GLY A 112 6.53 -21.47 -6.97
C GLY A 112 6.94 -20.48 -5.87
N ASP A 113 8.16 -19.94 -5.98
CA ASP A 113 8.80 -19.20 -4.87
C ASP A 113 8.55 -17.67 -4.90
N HIS A 114 7.62 -17.20 -5.73
CA HIS A 114 7.25 -15.79 -5.81
C HIS A 114 5.80 -15.57 -5.38
N ALA A 115 5.56 -14.39 -4.82
CA ALA A 115 4.24 -13.90 -4.47
C ALA A 115 3.82 -12.79 -5.44
N VAL A 116 2.56 -12.81 -5.86
CA VAL A 116 1.94 -11.69 -6.57
C VAL A 116 0.96 -11.02 -5.63
N LEU A 117 1.26 -9.78 -5.24
CA LEU A 117 0.39 -8.96 -4.41
C LEU A 117 -0.37 -7.98 -5.29
N ARG A 118 -1.69 -8.08 -5.28
CA ARG A 118 -2.60 -7.11 -5.88
C ARG A 118 -3.09 -6.16 -4.80
N PHE A 119 -2.87 -4.89 -5.01
CA PHE A 119 -3.32 -3.84 -4.12
C PHE A 119 -4.45 -3.04 -4.77
N THR A 120 -5.45 -2.66 -3.98
CA THR A 120 -6.48 -1.70 -4.38
C THR A 120 -6.70 -0.69 -3.26
N ASN A 121 -6.78 0.60 -3.62
CA ASN A 121 -7.22 1.66 -2.72
C ASN A 121 -8.39 2.43 -3.33
N GLU A 122 -9.52 2.43 -2.65
CA GLU A 122 -10.72 3.16 -3.04
C GLU A 122 -10.98 4.31 -2.07
N PHE A 123 -11.10 5.52 -2.59
CA PHE A 123 -11.38 6.71 -1.78
C PHE A 123 -12.14 7.76 -2.60
N ARG A 124 -12.53 8.85 -1.94
CA ARG A 124 -13.13 10.01 -2.60
C ARG A 124 -12.15 11.18 -2.60
N GLY A 125 -12.03 11.87 -3.73
CA GLY A 125 -11.07 12.96 -3.87
C GLY A 125 -11.04 13.57 -5.25
N ASP A 126 -10.28 14.65 -5.39
CA ASP A 126 -10.00 15.29 -6.67
C ASP A 126 -8.83 14.60 -7.40
N ASP A 127 -8.39 15.20 -8.50
CA ASP A 127 -7.25 14.68 -9.27
C ASP A 127 -5.90 14.89 -8.54
N ALA A 128 -5.78 15.96 -7.75
CA ALA A 128 -4.57 16.23 -6.99
C ALA A 128 -4.35 15.14 -5.92
N LEU A 129 -5.39 14.83 -5.14
CA LEU A 129 -5.34 13.74 -4.16
C LEU A 129 -5.10 12.38 -4.83
N ARG A 130 -5.66 12.15 -6.03
CA ARG A 130 -5.38 10.93 -6.82
C ARG A 130 -3.87 10.78 -7.10
N LEU A 131 -3.20 11.84 -7.52
CA LEU A 131 -1.76 11.83 -7.77
C LEU A 131 -0.95 11.66 -6.48
N ASP A 132 -1.36 12.31 -5.40
CA ASP A 132 -0.70 12.22 -4.09
C ASP A 132 -0.75 10.78 -3.56
N CYS A 133 -1.91 10.11 -3.66
CA CYS A 133 -2.09 8.74 -3.24
C CYS A 133 -1.35 7.74 -4.14
N LEU A 134 -1.31 7.96 -5.47
CA LEU A 134 -0.51 7.12 -6.38
C LEU A 134 0.98 7.15 -6.02
N ALA A 135 1.52 8.34 -5.76
CA ALA A 135 2.90 8.50 -5.34
C ALA A 135 3.16 7.92 -3.95
N GLY A 136 2.25 8.18 -2.99
CA GLY A 136 2.34 7.67 -1.61
C GLY A 136 2.38 6.15 -1.56
N TRP A 137 1.44 5.47 -2.22
CA TRP A 137 1.42 4.01 -2.27
C TRP A 137 2.64 3.44 -2.97
N HIS A 138 3.06 4.02 -4.11
CA HIS A 138 4.26 3.56 -4.79
C HIS A 138 5.49 3.65 -3.88
N ASN A 139 5.68 4.78 -3.18
CA ASN A 139 6.82 4.94 -2.29
C ASN A 139 6.76 3.98 -1.10
N HIS A 140 5.58 3.76 -0.50
CA HIS A 140 5.42 2.72 0.53
C HIS A 140 5.70 1.31 0.00
N PHE A 141 5.39 0.99 -1.25
CA PHE A 141 5.74 -0.30 -1.83
C PHE A 141 7.25 -0.49 -2.05
N GLU A 142 7.99 0.58 -2.31
CA GLU A 142 9.47 0.52 -2.28
C GLU A 142 9.96 0.12 -0.88
N TYR A 143 9.39 0.70 0.18
CA TYR A 143 9.70 0.29 1.56
C TYR A 143 9.25 -1.14 1.88
N LEU A 144 8.12 -1.61 1.33
CA LEU A 144 7.68 -3.00 1.49
C LEU A 144 8.71 -3.96 0.91
N VAL A 145 9.24 -3.65 -0.27
CA VAL A 145 10.30 -4.44 -0.92
C VAL A 145 11.54 -4.51 -0.02
N GLU A 146 12.01 -3.37 0.48
CA GLU A 146 13.19 -3.33 1.37
C GLU A 146 12.94 -4.09 2.69
N ALA A 147 11.76 -3.93 3.30
CA ALA A 147 11.38 -4.65 4.51
C ALA A 147 11.35 -6.18 4.29
N LEU A 148 10.85 -6.63 3.14
CA LEU A 148 10.86 -8.05 2.76
C LEU A 148 12.28 -8.58 2.54
N ASP A 149 13.26 -7.74 2.22
CA ASP A 149 14.68 -8.10 2.21
C ASP A 149 15.37 -7.98 3.59
N GLY A 150 14.62 -7.67 4.65
CA GLY A 150 15.14 -7.51 6.00
C GLY A 150 15.73 -6.13 6.30
N ARG A 151 15.38 -5.11 5.50
CA ARG A 151 15.77 -3.71 5.68
C ARG A 151 14.51 -2.88 5.94
N PRO A 152 13.97 -2.87 7.17
CA PRO A 152 12.78 -2.08 7.51
C PRO A 152 13.02 -0.58 7.28
N ALA A 153 11.95 0.16 7.02
CA ALA A 153 12.03 1.58 6.74
C ALA A 153 12.64 2.37 7.91
N ASP A 154 13.67 3.17 7.62
CA ASP A 154 14.16 4.19 8.53
C ASP A 154 13.35 5.47 8.35
N TRP A 155 12.27 5.57 9.13
CA TRP A 155 11.37 6.73 9.10
C TRP A 155 12.06 8.04 9.50
N SER A 156 13.19 7.99 10.21
CA SER A 156 13.96 9.19 10.56
C SER A 156 14.74 9.78 9.39
N ALA A 157 15.07 8.94 8.40
CA ALA A 157 15.73 9.31 7.16
C ALA A 157 14.73 9.59 6.01
N TRP A 158 13.43 9.43 6.26
CA TRP A 158 12.39 9.66 5.26
C TRP A 158 12.34 11.13 4.83
N THR A 159 12.16 11.37 3.53
CA THR A 159 11.99 12.71 2.97
C THR A 159 10.93 12.72 1.87
N LEU A 160 10.37 13.90 1.58
CA LEU A 160 9.41 14.10 0.48
C LEU A 160 10.02 13.96 -0.91
N THR A 161 11.36 13.86 -1.05
CA THR A 161 12.05 13.88 -2.34
C THR A 161 11.55 12.77 -3.25
N ARG A 162 11.57 11.52 -2.77
CA ARG A 162 11.14 10.37 -3.56
C ARG A 162 9.66 10.42 -3.92
N TRP A 163 8.83 10.84 -2.98
CA TRP A 163 7.39 11.03 -3.21
C TRP A 163 7.12 12.08 -4.29
N ARG A 164 7.83 13.23 -4.28
CA ARG A 164 7.69 14.29 -5.31
C ARG A 164 8.05 13.79 -6.70
N GLU A 165 9.18 13.09 -6.84
CA GLU A 165 9.59 12.49 -8.11
C GLU A 165 8.52 11.52 -8.67
N LEU A 166 7.98 10.65 -7.80
CA LEU A 166 6.94 9.70 -8.19
C LEU A 166 5.67 10.41 -8.63
N ARG A 167 5.25 11.44 -7.90
CA ARG A 167 4.08 12.27 -8.18
C ARG A 167 4.21 12.98 -9.53
N ASP A 168 5.35 13.61 -9.79
CA ASP A 168 5.64 14.29 -11.06
C ASP A 168 5.66 13.30 -12.23
N GLY A 169 6.20 12.09 -12.00
CA GLY A 169 6.10 11.01 -12.97
C GLY A 169 4.65 10.64 -13.28
N TYR A 170 3.79 10.50 -12.26
CA TYR A 170 2.39 10.11 -12.47
C TYR A 170 1.58 11.21 -13.17
N ALA A 171 1.93 12.47 -12.93
CA ALA A 171 1.35 13.60 -13.64
C ALA A 171 1.76 13.61 -15.13
N SER A 172 3.02 13.29 -15.42
CA SER A 172 3.57 13.29 -16.79
C SER A 172 3.04 12.15 -17.66
N ASP A 173 2.73 11.00 -17.06
CA ASP A 173 2.21 9.82 -17.75
C ASP A 173 0.70 9.93 -18.11
N GLY A 174 0.03 11.01 -17.72
CA GLY A 174 -1.35 11.28 -18.10
C GLY A 174 -2.39 10.32 -17.52
N GLY A 175 -2.09 9.60 -16.43
CA GLY A 175 -3.06 8.82 -15.64
C GLY A 175 -3.88 7.77 -16.41
N ARG A 176 -3.49 7.40 -17.63
CA ARG A 176 -4.26 6.50 -18.50
C ARG A 176 -3.80 5.06 -18.27
N GLY A 177 -4.57 4.29 -17.49
CA GLY A 177 -4.52 2.83 -17.59
C GLY A 177 -4.92 2.39 -19.01
N PRO A 178 -4.48 1.21 -19.48
CA PRO A 178 -4.89 0.71 -20.80
C PRO A 178 -6.42 0.60 -20.86
N GLY A 179 -6.98 1.02 -21.98
CA GLY A 179 -8.43 0.96 -22.26
C GLY A 179 -8.92 -0.45 -22.55
#